data_AF-A0A0T7PAL7-F1
#
_entry.id   AF-A0A0T7PAL7-F1
#
_cell.length_a   1.000
_cell.length_b   1.000
_cell.length_c   1.000
_cell.angle_alpha   90.00
_cell.angle_beta   90.00
_cell.angle_gamma   90.00
#
_symmetry.space_group_name_H-M   'P 1'
#
loop_
_entity.id
_entity.type
_entity.pdbx_description
1 polymer ?
#
loop_
_entity_poly.entity_id
_entity_poly.type
_entity_poly.pdbx_seq_one_letter_code
_entity_poly.pdbx_strand_id
1 'polypeptide(L)'
;MARVKEKQPTISKMQRSYGPTKGRLIAPSARLTREERQRIPQIRNDLLLKDISAQRWELESLARGAKMAVGDAVIHYPALSDWPEFDD
;
A
#
# COMPACT_ATOMS: atom_id res chain seq x y z
N MET A 1 7.03 -24.89 0.72
CA MET A 1 7.36 -23.52 1.21
C MET A 1 6.06 -22.79 1.53
N ALA A 2 5.73 -22.60 2.80
CA ALA A 2 4.46 -22.02 3.22
C ALA A 2 4.56 -20.48 3.29
N ARG A 3 3.70 -19.77 2.55
CA ARG A 3 3.52 -18.31 2.69
C ARG A 3 3.07 -18.01 4.12
N VAL A 4 3.92 -17.36 4.91
CA VAL A 4 3.54 -16.78 6.21
C VAL A 4 2.55 -15.66 5.90
N LYS A 5 1.25 -15.98 5.89
CA LYS A 5 0.20 -14.96 5.97
C LYS A 5 0.31 -14.35 7.35
N GLU A 6 0.82 -13.12 7.43
CA GLU A 6 0.81 -12.35 8.66
C GLU A 6 -0.62 -12.33 9.20
N LYS A 7 -0.82 -12.96 10.37
CA LYS A 7 -2.13 -13.00 11.00
C LYS A 7 -2.50 -11.57 11.35
N GLN A 8 -3.55 -11.04 10.72
CA GLN A 8 -4.13 -9.76 11.13
C GLN A 8 -4.30 -9.77 12.66
N PRO A 9 -3.94 -8.68 13.37
CA PRO A 9 -4.02 -8.65 14.80
C PRO A 9 -5.45 -9.03 15.23
N THR A 10 -5.57 -10.13 15.97
CA THR A 10 -6.85 -10.61 16.46
C THR A 10 -7.30 -9.66 17.56
N ILE A 11 -8.20 -8.74 17.22
CA ILE A 11 -8.77 -7.79 18.16
C ILE A 11 -9.53 -8.60 19.22
N SER A 12 -9.18 -8.39 20.49
CA SER A 12 -9.87 -9.03 21.60
C SER A 12 -11.34 -8.61 21.62
N LYS A 13 -12.23 -9.59 21.78
CA LYS A 13 -13.68 -9.34 21.98
C LYS A 13 -13.96 -8.54 23.26
N MET A 14 -13.01 -8.50 24.19
CA MET A 14 -13.10 -7.72 25.43
C MET A 14 -12.71 -6.25 25.25
N GLN A 15 -12.16 -5.86 24.09
CA GLN A 15 -11.82 -4.48 23.81
C GLN A 15 -13.09 -3.66 23.61
N ARG A 16 -13.25 -2.55 24.37
CA ARG A 16 -14.47 -1.70 24.34
C ARG A 16 -14.84 -1.18 22.95
N SER A 17 -13.87 -1.05 22.05
CA SER A 17 -14.10 -0.60 20.67
C SER A 17 -14.54 -1.71 19.71
N TYR A 18 -14.61 -2.97 20.17
CA TYR A 18 -15.00 -4.12 19.34
C TYR A 18 -16.52 -4.16 19.19
N GLY A 19 -16.99 -3.77 18.01
CA GLY A 19 -18.37 -3.99 17.58
C GLY A 19 -18.37 -5.07 16.49
N PRO A 20 -19.09 -6.20 16.66
CA PRO A 20 -19.13 -7.26 15.64
C PRO A 20 -19.78 -6.80 14.34
N THR A 21 -20.66 -5.80 14.41
CA THR A 21 -21.31 -5.16 13.26
C THR A 21 -20.46 -4.04 12.63
N LYS A 22 -19.38 -3.62 13.31
CA LYS A 22 -18.52 -2.53 12.82
C LYS A 22 -17.58 -3.11 11.76
N GLY A 23 -17.66 -2.58 10.54
CA GLY A 23 -16.73 -2.96 9.47
C GLY A 23 -15.27 -2.74 9.90
N ARG A 24 -14.38 -3.65 9.48
CA ARG A 24 -12.94 -3.49 9.70
C ARG A 24 -12.45 -2.33 8.84
N LEU A 25 -12.40 -1.14 9.44
CA LEU A 25 -11.88 0.05 8.77
C LEU A 25 -10.36 0.03 8.81
N ILE A 26 -9.74 0.39 7.69
CA ILE A 26 -8.31 0.69 7.64
C ILE A 26 -8.04 1.88 8.58
N ALA A 27 -7.00 1.74 9.41
CA ALA A 27 -6.57 2.78 10.33
C ALA A 27 -6.33 4.10 9.57
N PRO A 28 -6.65 5.27 10.13
CA PRO A 28 -6.48 6.55 9.45
C PRO A 28 -5.10 6.75 8.82
N SER A 29 -4.03 6.35 9.52
CA SER A 29 -2.63 6.40 9.06
C SER A 29 -2.32 5.43 7.91
N ALA A 30 -3.10 4.36 7.76
CA ALA A 30 -2.93 3.40 6.69
C ALA A 30 -3.81 3.70 5.46
N ARG A 31 -4.59 4.79 5.47
CA ARG A 31 -5.38 5.21 4.31
C ARG A 31 -4.48 5.91 3.31
N LEU A 32 -4.68 5.61 2.02
CA LEU A 32 -4.01 6.37 0.97
C LEU A 32 -4.52 7.82 0.91
N THR A 33 -3.59 8.75 0.77
CA THR A 33 -3.89 10.17 0.50
C THR A 33 -4.53 10.32 -0.88
N ARG A 34 -5.13 11.49 -1.15
CA ARG A 34 -5.76 11.75 -2.46
C ARG A 34 -4.74 11.69 -3.60
N GLU A 35 -3.55 12.22 -3.36
CA GLU A 35 -2.46 12.28 -4.34
C GLU A 35 -1.90 10.89 -4.63
N GLU A 36 -1.69 10.06 -3.60
CA GLU A 36 -1.29 8.67 -3.78
C GLU A 36 -2.31 7.89 -4.62
N ARG A 37 -3.61 8.07 -4.36
CA ARG A 37 -4.68 7.42 -5.14
C ARG A 37 -4.69 7.84 -6.60
N GLN A 38 -4.32 9.08 -6.91
CA GLN A 38 -4.23 9.58 -8.28
C GLN A 38 -3.03 9.00 -9.04
N ARG A 39 -1.95 8.61 -8.35
CA ARG A 39 -0.78 7.96 -8.96
C ARG A 39 -1.01 6.49 -9.30
N ILE A 40 -1.88 5.78 -8.57
CA ILE A 40 -2.20 4.35 -8.81
C ILE A 40 -2.48 4.03 -10.29
N PRO A 41 -3.36 4.74 -11.03
CA PRO A 41 -3.59 4.45 -12.43
C PRO A 41 -2.38 4.73 -13.33
N GLN A 42 -1.56 5.74 -13.00
CA GLN A 42 -0.34 6.05 -13.75
C GLN A 42 0.69 4.92 -13.59
N ILE A 43 0.97 4.53 -12.34
CA ILE A 43 1.87 3.41 -12.02
C ILE A 43 1.36 2.12 -12.68
N ARG A 44 0.06 1.87 -12.65
CA ARG A 44 -0.52 0.69 -13.30
C ARG A 44 -0.25 0.67 -14.80
N ASN A 45 -0.43 1.80 -15.48
CA ASN A 45 -0.17 1.90 -16.92
C ASN A 45 1.32 1.70 -17.22
N ASP A 46 2.22 2.30 -16.44
CA ASP A 46 3.67 2.13 -16.60
C ASP A 46 4.12 0.67 -16.41
N LEU A 47 3.48 -0.05 -15.47
CA LEU A 47 3.72 -1.47 -15.27
C LEU A 47 3.17 -2.32 -16.41
N LEU A 48 1.98 -1.98 -16.93
CA LEU A 48 1.41 -2.67 -18.10
C LEU A 48 2.28 -2.49 -19.35
N LEU A 49 2.89 -1.32 -19.55
CA LEU A 49 3.87 -1.10 -20.64
C LEU A 49 5.12 -1.98 -20.52
N LYS A 50 5.41 -2.46 -19.32
CA LYS A 50 6.51 -3.40 -19.03
C LYS A 50 6.03 -4.86 -18.99
N ASP A 51 4.79 -5.13 -19.40
CA ASP A 51 4.10 -6.42 -19.29
C ASP A 51 4.01 -6.97 -17.84
N ILE A 52 4.04 -6.08 -16.85
CA ILE A 52 3.94 -6.43 -15.42
C ILE A 52 2.51 -6.20 -14.95
N SER A 53 1.80 -7.28 -14.65
CA SER A 53 0.50 -7.22 -13.99
C SER A 53 0.64 -7.10 -12.47
N ALA A 54 0.43 -5.91 -11.92
CA ALA A 54 0.48 -5.69 -10.48
C ALA A 54 -0.88 -5.84 -9.78
N GLN A 55 -0.86 -6.43 -8.60
CA GLN A 55 -2.00 -6.51 -7.70
C GLN A 55 -2.27 -5.16 -7.03
N ARG A 56 -3.47 -5.04 -6.46
CA ARG A 56 -3.91 -3.80 -5.81
C ARG A 56 -2.95 -3.33 -4.71
N TRP A 57 -2.55 -4.22 -3.80
CA TRP A 57 -1.64 -3.87 -2.70
C TRP A 57 -0.23 -3.49 -3.20
N GLU A 58 0.20 -4.02 -4.35
CA GLU A 58 1.50 -3.71 -4.95
C GLU A 58 1.50 -2.29 -5.52
N LEU A 59 0.42 -1.90 -6.21
CA LEU A 59 0.22 -0.53 -6.67
C LEU A 59 0.14 0.47 -5.51
N GLU A 60 -0.56 0.10 -4.42
CA GLU A 60 -0.67 0.94 -3.22
C GLU A 60 0.69 1.09 -2.52
N SER A 61 1.52 0.04 -2.51
CA SER A 61 2.87 0.09 -1.96
C SER A 61 3.80 0.97 -2.80
N LEU A 62 3.74 0.82 -4.13
CA LEU A 62 4.52 1.65 -5.06
C LEU A 62 4.12 3.13 -5.00
N ALA A 63 2.82 3.43 -4.84
CA ALA A 63 2.33 4.80 -4.71
C ALA A 63 2.89 5.51 -3.46
N ARG A 64 3.19 4.75 -2.40
CA ARG A 64 3.83 5.23 -1.16
C ARG A 64 5.35 5.36 -1.25
N GLY A 65 5.95 4.94 -2.36
CA GLY A 65 7.40 4.95 -2.55
C GLY A 65 8.13 3.68 -2.10
N ALA A 66 7.42 2.55 -1.97
CA ALA A 66 8.08 1.27 -1.78
C ALA A 66 8.90 0.88 -3.01
N LYS A 67 9.96 0.11 -2.79
CA LYS A 67 10.72 -0.56 -3.86
C LYS A 67 10.13 -1.94 -4.10
N MET A 68 9.86 -2.27 -5.34
CA MET A 68 9.34 -3.57 -5.75
C MET A 68 10.32 -4.24 -6.70
N ALA A 69 10.74 -5.47 -6.39
CA ALA A 69 11.52 -6.30 -7.30
C ALA A 69 10.58 -7.26 -8.03
N VAL A 70 10.57 -7.21 -9.36
CA VAL A 70 9.82 -8.13 -10.23
C VAL A 70 10.82 -8.82 -11.15
N GLY A 71 11.17 -10.06 -10.83
CA GLY A 71 12.29 -10.75 -11.49
C GLY A 71 13.60 -10.00 -11.21
N ASP A 72 14.29 -9.60 -12.28
CA ASP A 72 15.52 -8.78 -12.22
C ASP A 72 15.27 -7.27 -12.24
N ALA A 73 14.02 -6.83 -12.45
CA ALA A 73 13.69 -5.41 -12.52
C ALA A 73 13.32 -4.86 -11.14
N VAL A 74 14.07 -3.86 -10.67
CA VAL A 74 13.72 -3.08 -9.48
C VAL A 74 12.95 -1.84 -9.91
N ILE A 75 11.71 -1.73 -9.44
CA ILE A 75 10.78 -0.65 -9.75
C ILE A 75 10.61 0.19 -8.49
N HIS A 76 10.83 1.49 -8.64
CA HIS A 76 10.72 2.45 -7.57
C HIS A 76 10.11 3.74 -8.12
N TYR A 77 9.14 4.27 -7.40
CA TYR A 77 8.60 5.61 -7.63
C TYR A 77 8.91 6.46 -6.40
N PRO A 78 9.26 7.75 -6.55
CA PRO A 78 9.52 8.61 -5.41
C PRO A 78 8.24 8.75 -4.56
N ALA A 79 8.39 8.60 -3.24
CA ALA A 79 7.32 8.89 -2.31
C ALA A 79 6.85 10.35 -2.49
N LEU A 80 5.55 10.57 -2.30
CA LEU A 80 5.04 11.92 -2.12
C LEU A 80 5.51 12.38 -0.74
N SER A 81 6.44 13.33 -0.71
CA SER A 81 6.85 13.96 0.54
C SER A 81 5.71 14.88 0.99
N ASP A 82 5.08 14.54 2.12
CA ASP A 82 4.14 15.43 2.81
C ASP A 82 4.88 16.62 3.48
N TRP A 83 6.22 16.57 3.52
CA TRP A 83 7.08 17.48 4.27
C TRP A 83 8.24 17.98 3.38
N PRO A 84 7.96 18.75 2.31
CA PRO A 84 8.96 19.22 1.36
C PRO A 84 10.04 20.11 2.01
N GLU A 85 9.75 20.68 3.18
CA GLU A 85 10.69 21.51 3.96
C GLU A 85 11.82 20.71 4.61
N PHE A 86 11.74 19.37 4.62
CA PHE A 86 12.73 18.47 5.24
C PHE A 86 13.42 17.53 4.24
N ASP A 87 13.16 17.70 2.94
CA ASP A 87 13.94 17.08 1.87
C ASP A 87 15.15 17.99 1.58
N ASP A 88 16.29 17.70 2.23
CA ASP A 88 17.59 18.36 1.99
C ASP A 88 18.17 18.09 0.58
#